data_AF-A0A4D4JWE1-F1
#
_entry.id   AF-A0A4D4JWE1-F1
#
_cell.length_a   1.000
_cell.length_b   1.000
_cell.length_c   1.000
_cell.angle_alpha   90.00
_cell.angle_beta   90.00
_cell.angle_gamma   90.00
#
_symmetry.space_group_name_H-M   'P 1'
#
loop_
_entity.id
_entity.type
_entity.pdbx_description
1 polymer ?
#
loop_
_entity_poly.entity_id
_entity_poly.type
_entity_poly.pdbx_seq_one_letter_code
_entity_poly.pdbx_strand_id
1 'polypeptide(L)'
;MLSDQDNTVARTFRPVHRIAPEVVAYQLGNDNDVAAFNGAAAPEVPLPATYVADRGGVIRYAHITADYTRRAEPEAVLAAARVIAESG
;
A
#
# COMPACT_ATOMS: atom_id res chain seq x y z
N MET A 1 13.35 -2.88 -12.38
CA MET A 1 12.29 -3.18 -11.38
C MET A 1 11.14 -2.21 -11.61
N LEU A 2 9.90 -2.62 -11.33
CA LEU A 2 8.71 -1.75 -11.40
C LEU A 2 8.59 -0.96 -10.08
N SER A 3 8.32 0.35 -10.15
CA SER A 3 8.20 1.24 -8.97
C SER A 3 7.05 2.23 -9.16
N ASP A 4 6.37 2.60 -8.07
CA ASP A 4 5.32 3.63 -8.00
C ASP A 4 5.92 4.95 -7.48
N GLN A 5 6.59 5.69 -8.37
CA GLN A 5 7.19 6.99 -8.00
C GLN A 5 6.12 7.98 -7.54
N ASP A 6 6.48 8.78 -6.53
CA ASP A 6 5.59 9.74 -5.86
C ASP A 6 4.27 9.16 -5.29
N ASN A 7 4.19 7.83 -5.15
CA ASN A 7 3.01 7.11 -4.69
C ASN A 7 1.77 7.39 -5.55
N THR A 8 1.92 7.56 -6.88
CA THR A 8 0.80 7.96 -7.76
C THR A 8 -0.34 6.92 -7.75
N VAL A 9 0.01 5.63 -7.89
CA VAL A 9 -0.98 4.54 -7.82
C VAL A 9 -1.52 4.42 -6.41
N ALA A 10 -0.64 4.42 -5.40
CA ALA A 10 -1.06 4.35 -4.01
C ALA A 10 -2.06 5.47 -3.66
N ARG A 11 -1.84 6.73 -4.06
CA ARG A 11 -2.82 7.82 -3.81
C ARG A 11 -4.21 7.52 -4.37
N THR A 12 -4.30 6.81 -5.49
CA THR A 12 -5.59 6.39 -6.08
C THR A 12 -6.34 5.42 -5.17
N PHE A 13 -5.62 4.47 -4.56
CA PHE A 13 -6.17 3.49 -3.62
C PHE A 13 -6.22 3.99 -2.16
N ARG A 14 -5.66 5.19 -1.90
CA ARG A 14 -5.64 5.89 -0.60
C ARG A 14 -4.93 5.20 0.59
N PRO A 15 -3.92 4.30 0.46
CA PRO A 15 -3.17 3.82 1.62
C PRO A 15 -1.97 4.72 1.95
N VAL A 16 -1.81 5.91 1.36
CA VAL A 16 -0.61 6.74 1.58
C VAL A 16 -0.64 7.38 2.96
N HIS A 17 0.43 7.17 3.73
CA HIS A 17 0.62 7.72 5.06
C HIS A 17 1.85 8.63 5.10
N ARG A 18 1.70 9.81 5.73
CA ARG A 18 2.81 10.72 5.98
C ARG A 18 3.50 10.36 7.28
N ILE A 19 4.81 10.18 7.21
CA ILE A 19 5.65 9.86 8.37
C ILE A 19 5.69 11.08 9.30
N ALA A 20 5.60 10.85 10.61
CA ALA A 20 5.70 11.90 11.60
C ALA A 20 7.08 12.59 11.55
N PRO A 21 7.18 13.93 11.68
CA PRO A 21 8.43 14.67 11.49
C PRO A 21 9.59 14.19 12.36
N GLU A 22 9.32 13.79 13.60
CA GLU A 22 10.32 13.26 14.53
C GLU A 22 10.92 11.93 14.05
N VAL A 23 10.11 11.08 13.41
CA VAL A 23 10.59 9.83 12.81
C VAL A 23 11.40 10.14 11.56
N VAL A 24 10.97 11.10 10.72
CA VAL A 24 11.76 11.54 9.56
C VAL A 24 13.14 12.04 9.99
N ALA A 25 13.19 12.90 11.02
CA ALA A 25 14.46 13.42 11.54
C ALA A 25 15.36 12.30 12.09
N TYR A 26 14.79 11.32 12.81
CA TYR A 26 15.53 10.16 13.28
C TYR A 26 16.11 9.33 12.12
N GLN A 27 15.32 9.06 11.07
CA GLN A 27 15.76 8.27 9.92
C GLN A 27 16.88 8.98 9.15
N LEU A 28 16.75 10.29 8.92
CA LEU A 28 17.78 11.11 8.29
C LEU A 28 19.08 11.12 9.11
N GLY A 29 18.99 11.18 10.44
CA GLY A 29 20.16 11.08 11.32
C GLY A 29 20.87 9.72 11.28
N ASN A 30 20.23 8.70 10.68
CA ASN A 30 20.78 7.36 10.44
C ASN A 30 21.05 7.10 8.94
N ASP A 31 21.29 8.17 8.15
CA ASP A 31 21.55 8.11 6.70
C ASP A 31 20.43 7.42 5.89
N ASN A 32 19.20 7.43 6.41
CA ASN A 32 18.03 6.84 5.76
C ASN A 32 17.03 7.91 5.33
N ASP A 33 17.24 8.44 4.12
CA ASP A 33 16.26 9.33 3.47
C ASP A 33 15.16 8.51 2.79
N VAL A 34 14.05 8.33 3.49
CA VAL A 34 12.90 7.54 3.03
C VAL A 34 12.27 8.13 1.77
N ALA A 35 12.24 9.45 1.63
CA ALA A 35 11.66 10.11 0.47
C ALA A 35 12.51 9.84 -0.78
N ALA A 36 13.83 10.06 -0.66
CA ALA A 36 14.78 9.78 -1.73
C ALA A 36 14.80 8.29 -2.11
N PHE A 37 14.79 7.39 -1.11
CA PHE A 37 14.78 5.94 -1.34
C PHE A 37 13.55 5.47 -2.11
N ASN A 38 12.37 6.02 -1.79
CA ASN A 38 11.11 5.69 -2.47
C ASN A 38 10.90 6.47 -3.78
N GLY A 39 11.84 7.33 -4.18
CA GLY A 39 11.68 8.19 -5.36
C GLY A 39 10.44 9.09 -5.24
N ALA A 40 10.20 9.61 -4.04
CA ALA A 40 9.06 10.47 -3.72
C ALA A 40 9.53 11.85 -3.26
N ALA A 41 8.76 12.89 -3.60
CA ALA A 41 9.04 14.25 -3.15
C ALA A 41 8.76 14.51 -1.65
N ALA A 42 8.05 13.59 -0.99
CA ALA A 42 7.65 13.72 0.42
C ALA A 42 7.97 12.43 1.20
N PRO A 43 8.24 12.52 2.51
CA PRO A 43 8.47 11.36 3.38
C PRO A 43 7.14 10.64 3.67
N GLU A 44 6.67 9.91 2.67
CA GLU A 44 5.41 9.19 2.67
C GLU A 44 5.65 7.72 2.33
N VAL A 45 4.89 6.86 2.99
CA VAL A 45 4.92 5.42 2.79
C VAL A 45 3.52 4.90 2.55
N PRO A 46 3.32 3.94 1.64
CA PRO A 46 2.06 3.24 1.53
C PRO A 46 1.88 2.31 2.74
N LEU A 47 0.72 2.35 3.39
CA LEU A 47 0.30 1.31 4.31
C LEU A 47 0.20 -0.02 3.56
N PRO A 48 0.57 -1.15 4.18
CA PRO A 48 0.33 -2.47 3.62
C PRO A 48 -1.16 -2.65 3.31
N ALA A 49 -1.43 -3.00 2.06
CA ALA A 49 -2.78 -3.20 1.58
C ALA A 49 -2.86 -4.41 0.64
N THR A 50 -4.00 -5.09 0.64
CA THR A 50 -4.34 -6.15 -0.30
C THR A 50 -5.73 -5.87 -0.85
N TYR A 51 -5.82 -5.78 -2.17
CA TYR A 51 -7.07 -5.54 -2.87
C TYR A 51 -7.36 -6.68 -3.84
N VAL A 52 -8.63 -7.02 -4.00
CA VAL A 52 -9.11 -7.85 -5.11
C VAL A 52 -10.11 -7.03 -5.90
N ALA A 53 -9.80 -6.79 -7.18
CA ALA A 53 -10.66 -6.08 -8.12
C ALA A 53 -11.32 -7.06 -9.10
N ASP A 54 -12.53 -6.75 -9.52
CA ASP A 54 -13.18 -7.46 -10.62
C ASP A 54 -12.71 -6.99 -12.01
N ARG A 55 -13.24 -7.62 -13.07
CA ARG A 55 -12.91 -7.26 -14.46
C ARG A 55 -13.37 -5.86 -14.87
N GLY A 56 -14.33 -5.28 -14.14
CA GLY A 56 -14.76 -3.89 -14.30
C GLY A 56 -13.87 -2.89 -13.56
N GLY A 57 -12.83 -3.36 -12.86
CA GLY A 57 -11.93 -2.52 -12.08
C GLY A 57 -12.51 -2.12 -10.71
N VAL A 58 -13.61 -2.73 -10.27
CA VAL A 58 -14.21 -2.44 -8.97
C VAL A 58 -13.57 -3.30 -7.90
N ILE A 59 -13.07 -2.66 -6.83
CA ILE A 59 -12.54 -3.34 -5.66
C ILE A 59 -13.69 -4.05 -4.92
N ARG A 60 -13.59 -5.38 -4.79
CA ARG A 60 -14.56 -6.23 -4.09
C ARG A 60 -14.05 -6.76 -2.75
N TYR A 61 -12.74 -6.68 -2.53
CA TYR A 61 -12.10 -6.97 -1.25
C TYR A 61 -10.99 -5.96 -0.99
N ALA A 62 -10.88 -5.50 0.25
CA ALA A 62 -9.79 -4.64 0.71
C ALA A 62 -9.39 -5.04 2.13
N HIS A 63 -8.10 -5.23 2.34
CA HIS A 63 -7.48 -5.31 3.66
C HIS A 63 -6.39 -4.24 3.73
N ILE A 64 -6.51 -3.33 4.70
CA ILE A 64 -5.57 -2.22 4.92
C ILE A 64 -5.26 -2.19 6.41
N THR A 65 -3.98 -2.12 6.77
CA THR A 65 -3.55 -2.14 8.17
C THR A 65 -2.40 -1.17 8.41
N ALA A 66 -2.45 -0.44 9.52
CA ALA A 66 -1.31 0.36 9.99
C ALA A 66 -0.23 -0.52 10.65
N ASP A 67 -0.63 -1.67 11.19
CA ASP A 67 0.31 -2.68 11.69
C ASP A 67 0.90 -3.44 10.51
N TYR A 68 2.14 -3.06 10.16
CA TYR A 68 2.86 -3.62 9.01
C TYR A 68 3.32 -5.07 9.21
N THR A 69 3.11 -5.66 10.39
CA THR A 69 3.36 -7.08 10.64
C THR A 69 2.15 -7.95 10.27
N ARG A 70 0.96 -7.33 10.13
CA ARG A 70 -0.25 -8.03 9.71
C ARG A 70 -0.36 -8.09 8.20
N ARG A 71 -0.92 -9.19 7.71
CA ARG A 71 -1.20 -9.44 6.29
C ARG A 71 -2.67 -9.82 6.14
N ALA A 72 -3.20 -9.63 4.94
CA ALA A 72 -4.47 -10.22 4.56
C ALA A 72 -4.38 -11.74 4.68
N GLU A 73 -5.43 -12.37 5.21
CA GLU A 73 -5.46 -13.82 5.33
C GLU A 73 -5.56 -14.46 3.93
N PRO A 74 -4.62 -15.33 3.52
CA PRO A 74 -4.55 -15.83 2.14
C PRO A 74 -5.86 -16.49 1.66
N GLU A 75 -6.49 -17.30 2.52
CA GLU A 75 -7.76 -17.96 2.18
C GLU A 75 -8.90 -16.95 1.97
N ALA A 76 -8.93 -15.85 2.72
CA ALA A 76 -9.93 -14.80 2.54
C ALA A 76 -9.74 -14.09 1.19
N VAL A 77 -8.49 -13.85 0.78
CA VAL A 77 -8.16 -13.25 -0.52
C VAL A 77 -8.57 -14.18 -1.67
N LEU A 78 -8.28 -15.48 -1.55
CA LEU A 78 -8.64 -16.48 -2.56
C LEU A 78 -10.16 -16.67 -2.65
N ALA A 79 -10.87 -16.69 -1.52
CA ALA A 79 -12.32 -16.76 -1.50
C ALA A 79 -12.95 -15.55 -2.22
N ALA A 80 -12.46 -14.33 -1.95
CA ALA A 80 -12.92 -13.13 -2.66
C ALA A 80 -12.68 -13.22 -4.17
N ALA A 81 -11.51 -13.72 -4.59
CA ALA A 81 -11.19 -13.89 -6.01
C ALA A 81 -12.10 -14.93 -6.70
N ARG A 82 -12.44 -16.04 -6.02
CA ARG A 82 -13.37 -17.06 -6.53
C ARG A 82 -14.78 -16.51 -6.74
N VAL A 83 -15.31 -15.78 -5.75
CA VAL A 83 -16.64 -15.15 -5.85
C VAL A 83 -16.71 -14.23 -7.08
N ILE A 84 -15.66 -13.44 -7.33
CA ILE A 84 -15.59 -12.56 -8.50
C ILE A 84 -15.54 -13.35 -9.80
N ALA A 85 -14.78 -14.44 -9.85
CA ALA A 85 -14.65 -15.28 -11.04
C ALA A 85 -15.96 -16.00 -11.41
N GLU A 86 -16.78 -16.35 -10.41
CA GLU A 86 -18.06 -17.03 -10.58
C GLU A 86 -19.22 -16.06 -10.89
N SER A 87 -19.04 -14.77 -10.63
CA SER A 87 -20.05 -13.73 -10.84
C SER A 87 -19.99 -13.07 -12.24
N GLY A 88 -19.17 -13.60 -13.15
CA GLY A 88 -18.86 -12.99 -14.45
C GLY A 88 -19.06 -13.91 -15.65
#